data_AF-A0A9C7UPV1-F1
#
_entry.id   AF-A0A9C7UPV1-F1
#
_cell.length_a   1.000
_cell.length_b   1.000
_cell.length_c   1.000
_cell.angle_alpha   90.00
_cell.angle_beta   90.00
_cell.angle_gamma   90.00
#
_symmetry.space_group_name_H-M   'P 1'
#
loop_
_entity.id
_entity.type
_entity.pdbx_description
1 polymer ?
#
loop_
_entity_poly.entity_id
_entity_poly.type
_entity_poly.pdbx_seq_one_letter_code
_entity_poly.pdbx_strand_id
1 'polypeptide(L)'
;MKRRHKETNEFRVFVGNLPFSWLEDAVRNIFHSYGTVVDVEVPRNRQQQELNRGFAFVYFSNREEALAATTLSGSRLDGRVVKVELADENIEQSETVREELTRRPHSPIASSSQAYEWGGKQVQRQSENVVPKETPNFMPSGALYKEQRMTRHGKELKFVEPLDARKPDKHWRLYVFKDGKLLQGEEGVFYIYQKSVYLLGRDRDVVDIPIDHPSASQQHAVLQFRQVMPKNRDKLVIKPYIMDLESTNGTFLNNERIESLRYYELLEKDMLRFGYSSREFIILTDRM
;
A
#
# COMPACT_ATOMS: atom_id res chain seq x y z
N MET A 1 21.82 -27.20 -12.12
CA MET A 1 22.81 -26.59 -13.05
C MET A 1 22.08 -25.53 -13.87
N LYS A 2 22.43 -24.25 -13.95
CA LYS A 2 23.53 -23.42 -13.43
C LYS A 2 22.89 -22.10 -12.96
N ARG A 3 23.08 -21.71 -11.69
CA ARG A 3 22.87 -20.34 -11.22
C ARG A 3 23.98 -19.51 -11.87
N ARG A 4 23.65 -18.63 -12.84
CA ARG A 4 24.64 -17.70 -13.38
C ARG A 4 24.78 -16.53 -12.41
N HIS A 5 26.03 -16.20 -12.11
CA HIS A 5 26.44 -15.11 -11.25
C HIS A 5 25.79 -13.80 -11.71
N LYS A 6 25.26 -13.05 -10.75
CA LYS A 6 24.71 -11.71 -10.92
C LYS A 6 25.90 -10.77 -10.68
N GLU A 7 26.69 -10.50 -11.72
CA GLU A 7 27.72 -9.47 -11.65
C GLU A 7 27.04 -8.11 -11.55
N THR A 8 27.47 -7.34 -10.56
CA THR A 8 27.14 -5.93 -10.31
C THR A 8 27.60 -5.12 -11.51
N ASN A 9 26.66 -4.79 -12.40
CA ASN A 9 26.97 -4.04 -13.61
C ASN A 9 26.59 -2.57 -13.36
N GLU A 10 27.60 -1.74 -13.08
CA GLU A 10 27.48 -0.31 -12.72
C GLU A 10 26.85 0.57 -13.82
N PHE A 11 26.56 0.00 -15.00
CA PHE A 11 26.07 0.70 -16.20
C PHE A 11 24.68 0.24 -16.66
N ARG A 12 23.84 -0.17 -15.70
CA ARG A 12 22.48 -0.67 -15.97
C ARG A 12 21.46 0.47 -16.02
N VAL A 13 20.62 0.46 -17.06
CA VAL A 13 19.50 1.39 -17.26
C VAL A 13 18.18 0.64 -17.17
N PHE A 14 17.23 1.18 -16.42
CA PHE A 14 15.84 0.73 -16.37
C PHE A 14 14.99 1.52 -17.37
N VAL A 15 14.23 0.80 -18.20
CA VAL A 15 13.29 1.36 -19.16
C VAL A 15 11.89 0.88 -18.80
N GLY A 16 11.06 1.78 -18.27
CA GLY A 16 9.66 1.54 -17.90
C GLY A 16 8.66 2.10 -18.92
N ASN A 17 7.43 1.60 -18.86
CA ASN A 17 6.32 1.97 -19.74
C ASN A 17 6.58 1.71 -21.23
N LEU A 18 7.30 0.61 -21.51
CA LEU A 18 7.61 0.17 -22.86
C LEU A 18 6.33 -0.33 -23.57
N PRO A 19 6.16 -0.09 -24.89
CA PRO A 19 5.09 -0.72 -25.66
C PRO A 19 5.16 -2.24 -25.57
N PHE A 20 4.02 -2.90 -25.39
CA PHE A 20 3.99 -4.37 -25.18
C PHE A 20 4.45 -5.19 -26.39
N SER A 21 4.41 -4.57 -27.57
CA SER A 21 4.89 -5.08 -28.86
C SER A 21 6.42 -5.07 -28.98
N TRP A 22 7.13 -4.35 -28.12
CA TRP A 22 8.58 -4.19 -28.26
C TRP A 22 9.32 -5.38 -27.67
N LEU A 23 10.05 -6.07 -28.53
CA LEU A 23 10.96 -7.15 -28.14
C LEU A 23 12.39 -6.60 -27.99
N GLU A 24 13.30 -7.48 -27.58
CA GLU A 24 14.71 -7.15 -27.36
C GLU A 24 15.33 -6.39 -28.53
N ASP A 25 15.03 -6.80 -29.76
CA ASP A 25 15.57 -6.20 -30.98
C ASP A 25 15.12 -4.73 -31.17
N ALA A 26 13.86 -4.43 -30.85
CA ALA A 26 13.32 -3.07 -30.96
C ALA A 26 13.94 -2.13 -29.93
N VAL A 27 14.11 -2.61 -28.69
CA VAL A 27 14.79 -1.87 -27.62
C VAL A 27 16.26 -1.65 -28.00
N ARG A 28 16.96 -2.69 -28.44
CA ARG A 28 18.35 -2.59 -28.86
C ARG A 28 18.53 -1.56 -29.98
N ASN A 29 17.64 -1.54 -30.97
CA ASN A 29 17.73 -0.60 -32.09
C ASN A 29 17.57 0.88 -31.68
N ILE A 30 16.66 1.17 -30.74
CA ILE A 30 16.42 2.53 -30.25
C ILE A 30 17.56 3.01 -29.34
N PHE A 31 18.08 2.13 -28.48
CA PHE A 31 19.13 2.48 -27.54
C PHE A 31 20.54 2.44 -28.18
N HIS A 32 20.70 1.81 -29.34
CA HIS A 32 21.95 1.83 -30.12
C HIS A 32 22.36 3.25 -30.56
N SER A 33 21.40 4.16 -30.78
CA SER A 33 21.74 5.55 -31.14
C SER A 33 22.32 6.38 -29.98
N TYR A 34 22.20 5.89 -28.75
CA TYR A 34 22.66 6.58 -27.54
C TYR A 34 23.93 5.96 -26.94
N GLY A 35 24.30 4.74 -27.34
CA GLY A 35 25.50 4.07 -26.84
C GLY A 35 25.64 2.63 -27.32
N THR A 36 26.72 1.97 -26.90
CA THR A 36 26.99 0.58 -27.23
C THR A 36 26.30 -0.32 -26.21
N VAL A 37 25.21 -0.95 -26.64
CA VAL A 37 24.40 -1.85 -25.83
C VAL A 37 25.07 -3.23 -25.73
N VAL A 38 25.52 -3.59 -24.54
CA VAL A 38 26.19 -4.87 -24.22
C VAL A 38 25.17 -5.99 -24.11
N ASP A 39 24.08 -5.73 -23.39
CA ASP A 39 23.01 -6.71 -23.18
C ASP A 39 21.65 -6.02 -22.98
N VAL A 40 20.57 -6.71 -23.31
CA VAL A 40 19.19 -6.23 -23.14
C VAL A 40 18.34 -7.33 -22.55
N GLU A 41 17.77 -7.07 -21.38
CA GLU A 41 16.86 -7.99 -20.70
C GLU A 41 15.43 -7.45 -20.79
N VAL A 42 14.57 -8.12 -21.54
CA VAL A 42 13.13 -7.81 -21.63
C VAL A 42 12.32 -8.95 -21.02
N PRO A 43 11.91 -8.87 -19.74
CA PRO A 43 11.10 -9.90 -19.14
C PRO A 43 9.76 -10.04 -19.86
N ARG A 44 9.49 -11.24 -20.38
CA ARG A 44 8.26 -11.58 -21.10
C ARG A 44 7.15 -12.01 -20.15
N ASN A 45 5.90 -11.78 -20.53
CA ASN A 45 4.76 -12.18 -19.71
C ASN A 45 4.59 -13.71 -19.73
N ARG A 46 4.37 -14.31 -18.55
CA ARG A 46 4.24 -15.77 -18.37
C ARG A 46 2.95 -16.33 -18.98
N GLN A 47 1.91 -15.50 -19.15
CA GLN A 47 0.62 -15.89 -19.72
C GLN A 47 0.48 -15.58 -21.22
N GLN A 48 1.24 -14.62 -21.74
CA GLN A 48 1.23 -14.21 -23.15
C GLN A 48 2.68 -14.00 -23.62
N GLN A 49 3.28 -15.06 -24.17
CA GLN A 49 4.72 -15.13 -24.44
C GLN A 49 5.20 -14.13 -25.52
N GLU A 50 4.28 -13.61 -26.33
CA GLU A 50 4.52 -12.62 -27.38
C GLU A 50 4.58 -11.17 -26.87
N LEU A 51 4.18 -10.92 -25.61
CA LEU A 51 4.13 -9.57 -25.03
C LEU A 51 5.15 -9.41 -23.89
N ASN A 52 5.84 -8.28 -23.88
CA ASN A 52 6.74 -7.92 -22.78
C ASN A 52 5.93 -7.52 -21.53
N ARG A 53 6.57 -7.48 -20.36
CA ARG A 53 5.93 -7.04 -19.11
C ARG A 53 5.87 -5.50 -18.96
N GLY A 54 6.09 -4.75 -20.03
CA GLY A 54 6.05 -3.27 -20.05
C GLY A 54 7.32 -2.59 -19.56
N PHE A 55 8.43 -3.32 -19.45
CA PHE A 55 9.73 -2.77 -19.05
C PHE A 55 10.88 -3.61 -19.60
N ALA A 56 12.05 -2.99 -19.67
CA ALA A 56 13.32 -3.61 -20.08
C ALA A 56 14.46 -3.10 -19.20
N PHE A 57 15.53 -3.88 -19.12
CA PHE A 57 16.82 -3.46 -18.60
C PHE A 57 17.83 -3.46 -19.74
N VAL A 58 18.58 -2.36 -19.87
CA VAL A 58 19.61 -2.20 -20.89
C VAL A 58 20.95 -2.02 -20.20
N TYR A 59 21.95 -2.78 -20.63
CA TYR A 59 23.31 -2.70 -20.11
C TYR A 59 24.20 -2.02 -21.14
N PHE A 60 24.83 -0.91 -20.75
CA PHE A 60 25.74 -0.17 -21.60
C PHE A 60 27.20 -0.49 -21.26
N SER A 61 28.11 -0.22 -22.19
CA SER A 61 29.55 -0.34 -21.92
C SER A 61 30.07 0.77 -21.02
N ASN A 62 29.47 1.96 -21.08
CA ASN A 62 29.96 3.16 -20.39
C ASN A 62 28.85 3.85 -19.58
N ARG A 63 29.23 4.48 -18.47
CA ARG A 63 28.31 5.28 -17.62
C ARG A 63 27.76 6.52 -18.33
N GLU A 64 28.58 7.16 -19.17
CA GLU A 64 28.16 8.36 -19.93
C GLU A 64 27.07 8.03 -20.96
N GLU A 65 27.16 6.85 -21.59
CA GLU A 65 26.15 6.34 -22.51
C GLU A 65 24.83 6.02 -21.79
N ALA A 66 24.90 5.46 -20.58
CA ALA A 66 23.74 5.23 -19.72
C ALA A 66 23.04 6.54 -19.30
N LEU A 67 23.81 7.60 -19.04
CA LEU A 67 23.27 8.95 -18.78
C LEU A 67 22.62 9.55 -20.03
N ALA A 68 23.23 9.40 -21.21
CA ALA A 68 22.66 9.87 -22.47
C ALA A 68 21.30 9.22 -22.74
N ALA A 69 21.17 7.91 -22.47
CA ALA A 69 19.91 7.18 -22.59
C ALA A 69 18.80 7.71 -21.65
N THR A 70 19.16 8.28 -20.49
CA THR A 70 18.18 8.90 -19.57
C THR A 70 17.50 10.13 -20.18
N THR A 71 18.15 10.81 -21.14
CA THR A 71 17.56 11.92 -21.90
C THR A 71 16.33 11.49 -22.71
N LEU A 72 16.23 10.20 -23.04
CA LEU A 72 15.08 9.62 -23.75
C LEU A 72 13.84 9.44 -22.84
N SER A 73 14.00 9.62 -21.53
CA SER A 73 12.89 9.62 -20.57
C SER A 73 11.91 10.74 -20.90
N GLY A 74 10.62 10.41 -21.01
CA GLY A 74 9.57 11.35 -21.41
C GLY A 74 9.28 11.37 -22.91
N SER A 75 10.06 10.67 -23.74
CA SER A 75 9.78 10.56 -25.19
C SER A 75 8.56 9.67 -25.45
N ARG A 76 7.77 10.05 -26.47
CA ARG A 76 6.63 9.26 -26.94
C ARG A 76 7.08 8.25 -27.98
N LEU A 77 7.13 6.99 -27.58
CA LEU A 77 7.41 5.86 -28.47
C LEU A 77 6.13 5.02 -28.58
N ASP A 78 5.64 4.89 -29.82
CA ASP A 78 4.41 4.13 -30.14
C ASP A 78 3.20 4.55 -29.28
N GLY A 79 3.04 5.87 -29.09
CA GLY A 79 1.96 6.48 -28.30
C GLY A 79 2.15 6.42 -26.78
N ARG A 80 3.24 5.83 -26.27
CA ARG A 80 3.53 5.71 -24.84
C ARG A 80 4.72 6.56 -24.43
N VAL A 81 4.61 7.20 -23.27
CA VAL A 81 5.71 7.99 -22.69
C VAL A 81 6.66 7.03 -21.98
N VAL A 82 7.81 6.76 -22.57
CA VAL A 82 8.79 5.83 -22.00
C VAL A 82 9.52 6.51 -20.84
N LYS A 83 9.71 5.78 -19.74
CA LYS A 83 10.46 6.26 -18.58
C LYS A 83 11.82 5.58 -18.58
N VAL A 84 12.91 6.36 -18.60
CA VAL A 84 14.28 5.82 -18.55
C VAL A 84 14.95 6.35 -17.29
N GLU A 85 15.51 5.45 -16.48
CA GLU A 85 16.20 5.77 -15.22
C GLU A 85 17.48 4.93 -15.08
N LEU A 86 18.53 5.51 -14.49
CA LEU A 86 19.71 4.74 -14.08
C LEU A 86 19.32 3.79 -12.94
N ALA A 87 19.72 2.53 -13.04
CA ALA A 87 19.45 1.55 -12.00
C ALA A 87 20.56 1.61 -10.95
N ASP A 88 20.32 2.32 -9.85
CA ASP A 88 21.21 2.26 -8.67
C ASP A 88 21.04 0.92 -7.94
N GLU A 89 22.13 0.40 -7.39
CA GLU A 89 22.32 -1.00 -6.93
C GLU A 89 21.41 -1.52 -5.80
N ASN A 90 20.40 -0.78 -5.35
CA ASN A 90 19.52 -1.24 -4.26
C ASN A 90 18.17 -1.71 -4.77
N ILE A 91 18.08 -2.91 -5.36
CA ILE A 91 16.79 -3.50 -5.75
C ILE A 91 16.73 -5.01 -5.46
N GLU A 92 16.42 -5.34 -4.20
CA GLU A 92 15.70 -6.58 -3.82
C GLU A 92 14.23 -6.32 -3.44
N GLN A 93 13.66 -5.14 -3.68
CA GLN A 93 12.28 -4.82 -3.23
C GLN A 93 11.28 -4.36 -4.30
N SER A 94 11.58 -4.47 -5.61
CA SER A 94 10.65 -4.00 -6.65
C SER A 94 9.62 -5.05 -7.14
N GLU A 95 9.65 -6.29 -6.64
CA GLU A 95 8.65 -7.30 -7.04
C GLU A 95 7.25 -7.06 -6.45
N THR A 96 7.11 -6.25 -5.41
CA THR A 96 5.83 -6.12 -4.66
C THR A 96 4.90 -5.01 -5.16
N VAL A 97 5.36 -4.07 -6.00
CA VAL A 97 4.57 -2.88 -6.38
C VAL A 97 3.72 -3.12 -7.64
N ARG A 98 3.90 -4.25 -8.35
CA ARG A 98 3.32 -4.44 -9.69
C ARG A 98 1.89 -4.93 -9.75
N GLU A 99 1.28 -5.32 -8.63
CA GLU A 99 -0.05 -5.94 -8.67
C GLU A 99 -1.21 -4.91 -8.62
N GLU A 100 -0.93 -3.63 -8.32
CA GLU A 100 -1.98 -2.60 -8.18
C GLU A 100 -2.29 -1.76 -9.43
N LEU A 101 -1.51 -1.85 -10.51
CA LEU A 101 -1.69 -0.99 -11.70
C LEU A 101 -2.63 -1.55 -12.78
N THR A 102 -3.20 -2.75 -12.61
CA THR A 102 -3.95 -3.45 -13.70
C THR A 102 -5.46 -3.26 -13.68
N ARG A 103 -6.03 -2.38 -12.85
CA ARG A 103 -7.49 -2.18 -12.84
C ARG A 103 -7.90 -0.72 -12.84
N ARG A 104 -8.26 -0.21 -14.04
CA ARG A 104 -9.49 0.56 -14.40
C ARG A 104 -9.24 1.50 -15.61
N PRO A 105 -10.29 2.05 -16.27
CA PRO A 105 -10.82 1.55 -17.53
C PRO A 105 -10.57 2.53 -18.69
N HIS A 106 -10.82 2.08 -19.92
CA HIS A 106 -10.81 2.91 -21.12
C HIS A 106 -11.70 4.16 -21.00
N SER A 107 -11.21 5.29 -21.48
CA SER A 107 -12.03 6.45 -21.90
C SER A 107 -11.76 6.75 -23.38
N PRO A 108 -12.76 7.27 -24.11
CA PRO A 108 -12.91 7.03 -25.53
C PRO A 108 -12.04 7.95 -26.40
N ILE A 109 -11.77 7.42 -27.59
CA ILE A 109 -11.10 8.05 -28.73
C ILE A 109 -11.89 9.30 -29.14
N ALA A 110 -11.27 10.48 -29.08
CA ALA A 110 -11.79 11.68 -29.72
C ALA A 110 -11.16 11.82 -31.11
N SER A 111 -12.02 11.64 -32.10
CA SER A 111 -11.85 11.79 -33.53
C SER A 111 -11.22 13.14 -33.92
N SER A 112 -10.27 13.07 -34.84
CA SER A 112 -9.85 14.17 -35.71
C SER A 112 -11.03 14.83 -36.42
N SER A 113 -11.06 16.15 -36.51
CA SER A 113 -11.74 16.86 -37.59
C SER A 113 -11.04 18.20 -37.86
N GLN A 114 -10.38 18.23 -39.02
CA GLN A 114 -10.15 19.35 -39.93
C GLN A 114 -10.31 20.80 -39.44
N ALA A 115 -9.20 21.51 -39.65
CA ALA A 115 -9.10 22.95 -39.76
C ALA A 115 -10.07 23.54 -40.80
N TYR A 116 -10.69 24.66 -40.42
CA TYR A 116 -11.12 25.72 -41.34
C TYR A 116 -10.62 27.04 -40.76
N GLU A 117 -9.72 27.71 -41.49
CA GLU A 117 -9.36 29.10 -41.25
C GLU A 117 -10.35 30.01 -41.99
N TRP A 118 -10.92 30.98 -41.28
CA TRP A 118 -11.62 32.11 -41.88
C TRP A 118 -11.15 33.42 -41.23
N GLY A 119 -10.70 34.34 -42.08
CA GLY A 119 -9.96 35.54 -41.71
C GLY A 119 -10.76 36.61 -40.98
N GLY A 120 -10.08 37.29 -40.04
CA GLY A 120 -10.53 38.52 -39.41
C GLY A 120 -9.44 39.10 -38.50
N LYS A 121 -8.85 40.23 -38.94
CA LYS A 121 -7.98 41.21 -38.23
C LYS A 121 -7.18 40.74 -37.00
N GLN A 122 -5.86 40.85 -37.10
CA GLN A 122 -4.95 40.81 -35.95
C GLN A 122 -5.31 41.90 -34.93
N VAL A 123 -5.99 41.50 -33.86
CA VAL A 123 -5.98 42.23 -32.59
C VAL A 123 -4.86 41.61 -31.78
N GLN A 124 -3.85 42.39 -31.41
CA GLN A 124 -2.88 42.00 -30.39
C GLN A 124 -3.63 41.83 -29.08
N ARG A 125 -4.13 40.61 -28.85
CA ARG A 125 -4.71 40.21 -27.57
C ARG A 125 -3.52 40.00 -26.63
N GLN A 126 -3.38 40.91 -25.67
CA GLN A 126 -2.49 40.71 -24.53
C GLN A 126 -2.78 39.32 -23.96
N SER A 127 -1.73 38.57 -23.66
CA SER A 127 -1.82 37.22 -23.10
C SER A 127 -2.54 37.27 -21.75
N GLU A 128 -3.86 37.11 -21.76
CA GLU A 128 -4.63 36.83 -20.57
C GLU A 128 -4.11 35.51 -20.00
N ASN A 129 -3.71 35.52 -18.72
CA ASN A 129 -3.33 34.31 -17.98
C ASN A 129 -4.50 33.32 -18.06
N VAL A 130 -4.42 32.34 -18.96
CA VAL A 130 -5.43 31.29 -19.09
C VAL A 130 -5.26 30.38 -17.89
N VAL A 131 -6.07 30.59 -16.85
CA VAL A 131 -6.20 29.62 -15.77
C VAL A 131 -6.65 28.29 -16.39
N PRO A 132 -5.88 27.21 -16.29
CA PRO A 132 -6.25 25.93 -16.89
C PRO A 132 -7.60 25.48 -16.30
N LYS A 133 -8.55 25.16 -17.19
CA LYS A 133 -9.87 24.64 -16.81
C LYS A 133 -9.70 23.38 -15.96
N GLU A 134 -10.34 23.35 -14.80
CA GLU A 134 -10.35 22.17 -13.94
C GLU A 134 -10.90 20.97 -14.72
N THR A 135 -10.12 19.88 -14.75
CA THR A 135 -10.56 18.62 -15.32
C THR A 135 -11.46 17.89 -14.32
N PRO A 136 -12.44 17.09 -14.78
CA PRO A 136 -13.29 16.34 -13.86
C PRO A 136 -12.49 15.39 -12.99
N ASN A 137 -12.59 15.54 -11.67
CA ASN A 137 -11.98 14.62 -10.71
C ASN A 137 -12.93 13.43 -10.48
N PHE A 138 -12.52 12.24 -10.92
CA PHE A 138 -13.27 10.99 -10.72
C PHE A 138 -12.81 10.22 -9.46
N MET A 139 -11.90 10.78 -8.67
CA MET A 139 -11.60 10.18 -7.38
C MET A 139 -12.83 10.29 -6.48
N PRO A 140 -13.17 9.24 -5.72
CA PRO A 140 -14.27 9.29 -4.77
C PRO A 140 -14.08 10.50 -3.85
N SER A 141 -15.01 11.46 -3.93
CA SER A 141 -14.96 12.61 -3.03
C SER A 141 -15.13 12.10 -1.60
N GLY A 142 -14.24 12.47 -0.68
CA GLY A 142 -14.32 12.08 0.73
C GLY A 142 -15.63 12.47 1.42
N ALA A 143 -16.48 13.28 0.78
CA ALA A 143 -17.83 13.63 1.22
C ALA A 143 -18.78 12.43 1.34
N LEU A 144 -18.74 11.46 0.42
CA LEU A 144 -19.57 10.25 0.52
C LEU A 144 -19.13 9.38 1.71
N TYR A 145 -17.83 9.30 1.95
CA TYR A 145 -17.31 8.62 3.12
C TYR A 145 -17.69 9.37 4.41
N LYS A 146 -17.74 10.72 4.42
CA LYS A 146 -18.13 11.52 5.60
C LYS A 146 -19.51 11.15 6.14
N GLU A 147 -20.46 10.78 5.29
CA GLU A 147 -21.81 10.39 5.73
C GLU A 147 -21.86 9.00 6.38
N GLN A 148 -20.97 8.08 5.98
CA GLN A 148 -20.85 6.74 6.57
C GLN A 148 -19.85 6.67 7.74
N ARG A 149 -19.00 7.68 7.90
CA ARG A 149 -17.95 7.74 8.91
C ARG A 149 -18.56 7.96 10.29
N MET A 150 -18.48 6.93 11.12
CA MET A 150 -18.73 7.09 12.56
C MET A 150 -17.68 8.06 13.13
N THR A 151 -18.14 9.18 13.68
CA THR A 151 -17.26 10.13 14.37
C THR A 151 -17.34 9.92 15.88
N ARG A 152 -16.19 9.88 16.56
CA ARG A 152 -16.11 10.01 18.03
C ARG A 152 -15.44 11.33 18.36
N HIS A 153 -16.11 12.15 19.17
CA HIS A 153 -15.58 13.45 19.61
C HIS A 153 -15.06 14.33 18.44
N GLY A 154 -15.77 14.31 17.30
CA GLY A 154 -15.40 15.07 16.10
C GLY A 154 -14.25 14.47 15.28
N LYS A 155 -13.62 13.38 15.74
CA LYS A 155 -12.58 12.64 15.02
C LYS A 155 -13.22 11.44 14.31
N GLU A 156 -12.77 11.19 13.09
CA GLU A 156 -13.25 10.11 12.25
C GLU A 156 -12.66 8.76 12.65
N LEU A 157 -13.50 7.72 12.75
CA LEU A 157 -13.02 6.35 12.97
C LEU A 157 -12.61 5.70 11.65
N LYS A 158 -11.41 5.09 11.64
CA LYS A 158 -10.91 4.29 10.51
C LYS A 158 -11.62 2.95 10.36
N PHE A 159 -12.18 2.44 11.45
CA PHE A 159 -12.73 1.10 11.54
C PHE A 159 -14.26 1.14 11.66
N VAL A 160 -14.93 0.19 11.00
CA VAL A 160 -16.36 -0.03 11.09
C VAL A 160 -16.59 -1.48 11.50
N GLU A 161 -17.45 -1.69 12.50
CA GLU A 161 -17.76 -3.03 13.00
C GLU A 161 -18.43 -3.89 11.92
N PRO A 162 -18.00 -5.16 11.75
CA PRO A 162 -18.66 -6.08 10.83
C PRO A 162 -20.03 -6.53 11.37
N LEU A 163 -20.90 -7.04 10.50
CA LEU A 163 -22.25 -7.49 10.88
C LEU A 163 -22.26 -8.67 11.87
N ASP A 164 -21.18 -9.45 11.90
CA ASP A 164 -20.97 -10.57 12.81
C ASP A 164 -20.33 -10.14 14.15
N ALA A 165 -20.13 -8.84 14.37
CA ALA A 165 -19.69 -8.28 15.65
C ALA A 165 -20.67 -8.61 16.77
N ARG A 166 -20.20 -9.28 17.83
CA ARG A 166 -21.02 -9.62 19.00
C ARG A 166 -20.20 -9.49 20.27
N LYS A 167 -20.82 -9.00 21.35
CA LYS A 167 -20.22 -8.94 22.69
C LYS A 167 -19.91 -10.37 23.18
N PRO A 168 -18.74 -10.63 23.78
CA PRO A 168 -18.39 -11.97 24.23
C PRO A 168 -19.23 -12.42 25.45
N ASP A 169 -19.48 -13.72 25.52
CA ASP A 169 -20.16 -14.34 26.68
C ASP A 169 -19.20 -14.56 27.87
N LYS A 170 -17.89 -14.64 27.59
CA LYS A 170 -16.85 -14.84 28.61
C LYS A 170 -16.31 -13.51 29.14
N HIS A 171 -15.85 -13.50 30.39
CA HIS A 171 -15.19 -12.35 31.01
C HIS A 171 -13.73 -12.23 30.56
N TRP A 172 -13.51 -11.64 29.40
CA TRP A 172 -12.18 -11.32 28.88
C TRP A 172 -11.57 -10.09 29.56
N ARG A 173 -10.29 -10.18 29.89
CA ARG A 173 -9.48 -9.10 30.45
C ARG A 173 -8.17 -8.96 29.66
N LEU A 174 -7.71 -7.73 29.52
CA LEU A 174 -6.42 -7.40 28.93
C LEU A 174 -5.52 -6.86 30.03
N TYR A 175 -4.45 -7.56 30.33
CA TYR A 175 -3.47 -7.20 31.34
C TYR A 175 -2.30 -6.47 30.70
N VAL A 176 -1.87 -5.35 31.27
CA VAL A 176 -0.77 -4.56 30.73
C VAL A 176 0.44 -4.66 31.63
N PHE A 177 1.51 -5.21 31.07
CA PHE A 177 2.81 -5.32 31.70
C PHE A 177 3.74 -4.26 31.12
N LYS A 178 4.58 -3.69 31.96
CA LYS A 178 5.70 -2.83 31.55
C LYS A 178 6.94 -3.32 32.27
N ASP A 179 7.99 -3.60 31.50
CA ASP A 179 9.26 -4.11 32.03
C ASP A 179 9.08 -5.36 32.92
N GLY A 180 8.18 -6.27 32.49
CA GLY A 180 7.84 -7.51 33.18
C GLY A 180 6.97 -7.37 34.43
N LYS A 181 6.56 -6.15 34.80
CA LYS A 181 5.68 -5.90 35.95
C LYS A 181 4.30 -5.47 35.48
N LEU A 182 3.27 -6.02 36.12
CA LEU A 182 1.89 -5.55 35.90
C LEU A 182 1.80 -4.07 36.29
N LEU A 183 1.27 -3.24 35.40
CA LEU A 183 1.00 -1.84 35.72
C LEU A 183 -0.04 -1.77 36.85
N GLN A 184 0.16 -0.84 37.78
CA GLN A 184 -0.75 -0.65 38.91
C GLN A 184 -1.89 0.29 38.53
N GLY A 185 -3.02 0.16 39.23
CA GLY A 185 -4.20 1.01 39.02
C GLY A 185 -5.01 0.65 37.78
N GLU A 186 -5.75 1.64 37.27
CA GLU A 186 -6.71 1.47 36.16
C GLU A 186 -6.04 1.19 34.81
N GLU A 187 -4.75 1.51 34.66
CA GLU A 187 -3.98 1.24 33.42
C GLU A 187 -3.45 -0.21 33.35
N GLY A 188 -3.57 -0.98 34.44
CA GLY A 188 -3.06 -2.34 34.52
C GLY A 188 -3.97 -3.42 33.95
N VAL A 189 -5.28 -3.21 34.00
CA VAL A 189 -6.27 -4.21 33.61
C VAL A 189 -7.44 -3.55 32.89
N PHE A 190 -7.68 -3.94 31.64
CA PHE A 190 -8.83 -3.50 30.86
C PHE A 190 -9.88 -4.62 30.75
N TYR A 191 -11.13 -4.30 31.07
CA TYR A 191 -12.25 -5.22 30.99
C TYR A 191 -12.84 -5.24 29.57
N ILE A 192 -12.32 -6.15 28.75
CA ILE A 192 -12.64 -6.22 27.31
C ILE A 192 -13.83 -7.12 26.98
N TYR A 193 -14.80 -7.25 27.89
CA TYR A 193 -16.01 -8.07 27.67
C TYR A 193 -17.30 -7.25 27.57
N GLN A 194 -17.23 -5.94 27.79
CA GLN A 194 -18.40 -5.07 27.86
C GLN A 194 -18.92 -4.65 26.48
N LYS A 195 -18.04 -4.60 25.47
CA LYS A 195 -18.32 -4.20 24.09
C LYS A 195 -17.93 -5.31 23.10
N SER A 196 -18.44 -5.22 21.88
CA SER A 196 -18.00 -6.06 20.74
C SER A 196 -16.65 -5.62 20.18
N VAL A 197 -16.31 -4.33 20.28
CA VAL A 197 -15.06 -3.77 19.74
C VAL A 197 -14.37 -2.87 20.76
N TYR A 198 -13.04 -2.84 20.70
CA TYR A 198 -12.18 -1.92 21.43
C TYR A 198 -11.12 -1.35 20.50
N LEU A 199 -11.06 -0.03 20.39
CA LEU A 199 -10.04 0.66 19.62
C LEU A 199 -8.81 0.92 20.49
N LEU A 200 -7.62 0.60 19.97
CA LEU A 200 -6.34 0.82 20.63
C LEU A 200 -5.52 1.88 19.89
N GLY A 201 -4.83 2.74 20.62
CA GLY A 201 -4.00 3.77 20.01
C GLY A 201 -3.46 4.80 20.98
N ARG A 202 -2.86 5.86 20.44
CA ARG A 202 -2.28 6.97 21.22
C ARG A 202 -3.30 8.05 21.57
N ASP A 203 -4.39 8.18 20.81
CA ASP A 203 -5.34 9.29 20.95
C ASP A 203 -6.47 8.96 21.93
N ARG A 204 -6.30 9.37 23.20
CA ARG A 204 -7.23 9.10 24.32
C ARG A 204 -8.66 9.61 24.09
N ASP A 205 -8.88 10.60 23.23
CA ASP A 205 -10.23 11.09 22.94
C ASP A 205 -11.04 10.12 22.07
N VAL A 206 -10.36 9.25 21.32
CA VAL A 206 -10.99 8.37 20.32
C VAL A 206 -10.97 6.92 20.77
N VAL A 207 -9.85 6.49 21.35
CA VAL A 207 -9.56 5.08 21.64
C VAL A 207 -10.20 4.63 22.95
N ASP A 208 -10.56 3.36 23.03
CA ASP A 208 -11.06 2.75 24.26
C ASP A 208 -9.90 2.28 25.16
N ILE A 209 -8.78 1.89 24.57
CA ILE A 209 -7.59 1.39 25.29
C ILE A 209 -6.37 2.22 24.87
N PRO A 210 -5.82 3.04 25.78
CA PRO A 210 -4.65 3.87 25.47
C PRO A 210 -3.37 3.04 25.47
N ILE A 211 -2.55 3.22 24.43
CA ILE A 211 -1.20 2.62 24.34
C ILE A 211 -0.15 3.54 24.99
N ASP A 212 -0.37 4.86 24.93
CA ASP A 212 0.51 5.94 25.43
C ASP A 212 1.99 5.77 25.05
N HIS A 213 2.24 5.45 23.78
CA HIS A 213 3.60 5.37 23.26
C HIS A 213 3.75 6.23 22.00
N PRO A 214 4.82 7.03 21.85
CA PRO A 214 4.98 7.92 20.70
C PRO A 214 5.09 7.16 19.37
N SER A 215 5.60 5.93 19.38
CA SER A 215 5.67 5.10 18.18
C SER A 215 4.32 4.45 17.82
N ALA A 216 3.29 4.59 18.64
CA ALA A 216 1.95 4.12 18.30
C ALA A 216 1.16 5.19 17.54
N SER A 217 0.49 4.79 16.46
CA SER A 217 -0.48 5.63 15.74
C SER A 217 -1.66 6.06 16.62
N GLN A 218 -2.34 7.14 16.24
CA GLN A 218 -3.51 7.68 16.96
C GLN A 218 -4.62 6.62 17.10
N GLN A 219 -4.96 5.97 15.99
CA GLN A 219 -5.74 4.74 15.93
C GLN A 219 -4.81 3.67 15.36
N HIS A 220 -4.40 2.72 16.19
CA HIS A 220 -3.31 1.78 15.89
C HIS A 220 -3.84 0.40 15.50
N ALA A 221 -4.70 -0.16 16.34
CA ALA A 221 -5.26 -1.48 16.15
C ALA A 221 -6.67 -1.55 16.75
N VAL A 222 -7.40 -2.59 16.40
CA VAL A 222 -8.75 -2.88 16.89
C VAL A 222 -8.80 -4.31 17.39
N LEU A 223 -9.30 -4.47 18.60
CA LEU A 223 -9.71 -5.76 19.14
C LEU A 223 -11.22 -5.93 18.90
N GLN A 224 -11.58 -6.90 18.07
CA GLN A 224 -12.96 -7.16 17.64
C GLN A 224 -13.38 -8.56 18.06
N PHE A 225 -14.52 -8.67 18.75
CA PHE A 225 -15.21 -9.93 18.99
C PHE A 225 -16.18 -10.22 17.86
N ARG A 226 -16.08 -11.41 17.27
CA ARG A 226 -16.91 -11.86 16.15
C ARG A 226 -17.56 -13.20 16.46
N GLN A 227 -18.83 -13.33 16.10
CA GLN A 227 -19.57 -14.58 16.17
C GLN A 227 -19.26 -15.39 14.91
N VAL A 228 -18.56 -16.50 15.07
CA VAL A 228 -18.13 -17.36 13.97
C VAL A 228 -18.66 -18.78 14.16
N MET A 229 -18.92 -19.45 13.04
CA MET A 229 -19.21 -20.88 13.02
C MET A 229 -17.89 -21.65 12.87
N PRO A 230 -17.41 -22.33 13.91
CA PRO A 230 -16.14 -23.03 13.84
C PRO A 230 -16.31 -24.33 13.03
N LYS A 231 -15.29 -24.70 12.25
CA LYS A 231 -15.35 -25.85 11.32
C LYS A 231 -15.75 -27.18 11.97
N ASN A 232 -15.47 -27.35 13.27
CA ASN A 232 -15.67 -28.59 14.01
C ASN A 232 -16.80 -28.51 15.07
N ARG A 233 -17.66 -27.47 15.05
CA ARG A 233 -18.83 -27.43 15.97
C ARG A 233 -20.07 -26.87 15.30
N ASP A 234 -21.22 -27.42 15.67
CA ASP A 234 -22.53 -26.97 15.22
C ASP A 234 -23.05 -25.73 15.97
N LYS A 235 -22.26 -25.16 16.87
CA LYS A 235 -22.64 -24.00 17.68
C LYS A 235 -21.80 -22.78 17.30
N LEU A 236 -22.48 -21.66 17.09
CA LEU A 236 -21.86 -20.34 16.95
C LEU A 236 -21.06 -20.00 18.23
N VAL A 237 -19.83 -19.55 18.05
CA VAL A 237 -18.95 -19.12 19.15
C VAL A 237 -18.45 -17.72 18.90
N ILE A 238 -18.30 -16.94 19.97
CA ILE A 238 -17.75 -15.59 19.89
C ILE A 238 -16.27 -15.66 20.19
N LYS A 239 -15.45 -15.17 19.26
CA LYS A 239 -13.98 -15.19 19.36
C LYS A 239 -13.38 -13.79 19.25
N PRO A 240 -12.32 -13.49 20.01
CA PRO A 240 -11.57 -12.25 19.86
C PRO A 240 -10.63 -12.31 18.65
N TYR A 241 -10.51 -11.17 17.96
CA TYR A 241 -9.57 -10.95 16.88
C TYR A 241 -8.83 -9.63 17.08
N ILE A 242 -7.58 -9.56 16.67
CA ILE A 242 -6.82 -8.32 16.52
C ILE A 242 -6.69 -7.99 15.03
N MET A 243 -6.78 -6.70 14.70
CA MET A 243 -6.46 -6.18 13.38
C MET A 243 -5.67 -4.88 13.52
N ASP A 244 -4.58 -4.77 12.77
CA ASP A 244 -3.79 -3.55 12.67
C ASP A 244 -4.41 -2.58 11.64
N LEU A 245 -4.56 -1.31 12.02
CA LEU A 245 -5.22 -0.26 11.21
C LEU A 245 -4.20 0.55 10.40
N GLU A 246 -3.32 -0.17 9.70
CA GLU A 246 -2.18 0.39 8.97
C GLU A 246 -1.34 1.28 9.87
N SER A 247 -0.95 0.73 11.02
CA SER A 247 -0.16 1.47 11.99
C SER A 247 1.25 1.72 11.46
N THR A 248 1.83 2.86 11.83
CA THR A 248 3.14 3.31 11.31
C THR A 248 4.26 2.33 11.63
N ASN A 249 4.25 1.75 12.84
CA ASN A 249 5.31 0.86 13.32
C ASN A 249 4.86 -0.60 13.46
N GLY A 250 3.64 -0.92 13.03
CA GLY A 250 3.06 -2.26 13.09
C GLY A 250 2.62 -2.71 14.48
N THR A 251 1.79 -3.77 14.46
CA THR A 251 1.38 -4.55 15.62
C THR A 251 2.12 -5.88 15.63
N PHE A 252 2.45 -6.38 16.82
CA PHE A 252 3.13 -7.65 17.04
C PHE A 252 2.26 -8.56 17.91
N LEU A 253 2.06 -9.81 17.46
CA LEU A 253 1.38 -10.88 18.19
C LEU A 253 2.41 -11.97 18.49
N ASN A 254 2.62 -12.29 19.76
CA ASN A 254 3.62 -13.26 20.22
C ASN A 254 5.01 -13.02 19.61
N ASN A 255 5.42 -11.75 19.54
CA ASN A 255 6.65 -11.23 18.93
C ASN A 255 6.74 -11.30 17.40
N GLU A 256 5.73 -11.83 16.71
CA GLU A 256 5.67 -11.81 15.26
C GLU A 256 4.85 -10.62 14.76
N ARG A 257 5.34 -9.92 13.75
CA ARG A 257 4.62 -8.80 13.15
C ARG A 257 3.44 -9.34 12.34
N ILE A 258 2.25 -8.83 12.60
CA ILE A 258 1.05 -9.20 11.84
C ILE A 258 0.84 -8.30 10.62
N GLU A 259 0.11 -8.80 9.61
CA GLU A 259 -0.29 -8.02 8.45
C GLU A 259 -1.37 -6.99 8.83
N SER A 260 -1.27 -5.80 8.24
CA SER A 260 -2.28 -4.75 8.39
C SER A 260 -3.59 -5.12 7.68
N LEU A 261 -4.72 -4.61 8.18
CA LEU A 261 -6.07 -4.81 7.66
C LEU A 261 -6.54 -6.27 7.58
N ARG A 262 -5.88 -7.17 8.32
CA ARG A 262 -6.25 -8.58 8.43
C ARG A 262 -6.61 -8.92 9.87
N TYR A 263 -7.67 -9.71 10.04
CA TYR A 263 -8.04 -10.27 11.35
C TYR A 263 -7.16 -11.46 11.71
N TYR A 264 -6.53 -11.41 12.87
CA TYR A 264 -5.83 -12.53 13.51
C TYR A 264 -6.61 -12.97 14.73
N GLU A 265 -6.91 -14.27 14.84
CA GLU A 265 -7.60 -14.83 16.01
C GLU A 265 -6.69 -14.71 17.23
N LEU A 266 -7.21 -14.16 18.33
CA LEU A 266 -6.51 -14.13 19.59
C LEU A 266 -6.88 -15.35 20.43
N LEU A 267 -5.87 -15.97 21.03
CA LEU A 267 -5.99 -17.06 21.97
C LEU A 267 -5.71 -16.56 23.39
N GLU A 268 -6.18 -17.32 24.38
CA GLU A 268 -5.82 -17.04 25.77
C GLU A 268 -4.29 -17.09 25.94
N LYS A 269 -3.74 -16.12 26.67
CA LYS A 269 -2.30 -15.90 26.93
C LYS A 269 -1.50 -15.34 25.77
N ASP A 270 -2.13 -15.01 24.65
CA ASP A 270 -1.45 -14.29 23.58
C ASP A 270 -0.95 -12.92 24.08
N MET A 271 0.23 -12.57 23.61
CA MET A 271 0.92 -11.33 23.94
C MET A 271 0.87 -10.37 22.74
N LEU A 272 0.37 -9.17 22.97
CA LEU A 272 0.29 -8.09 21.99
C LEU A 272 1.28 -6.98 22.36
N ARG A 273 1.99 -6.49 21.35
CA ARG A 273 2.88 -5.32 21.46
C ARG A 273 2.63 -4.39 20.28
N PHE A 274 2.63 -3.09 20.54
CA PHE A 274 2.27 -2.08 19.56
C PHE A 274 3.45 -1.15 19.29
N GLY A 275 3.90 -1.10 18.05
CA GLY A 275 5.11 -0.42 17.64
C GLY A 275 6.33 -0.82 18.48
N TYR A 276 7.06 0.18 18.96
CA TYR A 276 8.25 0.04 19.82
C TYR A 276 7.96 0.20 21.31
N SER A 277 6.70 0.04 21.73
CA SER A 277 6.35 0.12 23.15
C SER A 277 7.00 -1.02 23.94
N SER A 278 7.50 -0.73 25.15
CA SER A 278 7.88 -1.76 26.13
C SER A 278 6.69 -2.34 26.90
N ARG A 279 5.47 -1.86 26.61
CA ARG A 279 4.24 -2.41 27.18
C ARG A 279 3.83 -3.68 26.43
N GLU A 280 3.55 -4.72 27.19
CA GLU A 280 3.03 -6.00 26.72
C GLU A 280 1.60 -6.17 27.18
N PHE A 281 0.69 -6.45 26.26
CA PHE A 281 -0.73 -6.62 26.53
C PHE A 281 -1.07 -8.11 26.44
N ILE A 282 -1.45 -8.72 27.54
CA ILE A 282 -1.75 -10.16 27.61
C ILE A 282 -3.25 -10.35 27.78
N ILE A 283 -3.85 -11.12 26.87
CA ILE A 283 -5.28 -11.39 26.89
C ILE A 283 -5.59 -12.68 27.66
N LEU A 284 -6.52 -12.61 28.62
CA LEU A 284 -6.91 -13.74 29.46
C LEU A 284 -8.41 -13.74 29.72
N THR A 285 -9.02 -14.91 29.81
CA THR A 285 -10.36 -15.06 30.34
C THR A 285 -10.29 -15.34 31.83
N ASP A 286 -11.18 -14.72 32.60
CA ASP A 286 -11.37 -15.14 33.99
C ASP A 286 -11.92 -16.58 34.01
N ARG A 287 -11.30 -17.45 34.81
CA ARG A 287 -11.85 -18.76 35.11
C ARG A 287 -12.71 -18.62 36.35
N MET A 288 -14.01 -18.41 36.15
CA MET A 288 -14.99 -18.68 37.21
C MET A 288 -15.03 -20.18 37.49
#